data_AF-A0A2V3IHI3-F1
#
_entry.id   AF-A0A2V3IHI3-F1
#
_cell.length_a   1.000
_cell.length_b   1.000
_cell.length_c   1.000
_cell.angle_alpha   90.00
_cell.angle_beta   90.00
_cell.angle_gamma   90.00
#
_symmetry.space_group_name_H-M   'P 1'
#
loop_
_entity.id
_entity.type
_entity.pdbx_description
1 polymer ?
#
loop_
_entity_poly.entity_id
_entity_poly.type
_entity_poly.pdbx_seq_one_letter_code
_entity_poly.pdbx_strand_id
1 'polypeptide(L)'
;MSEEKQPDHTLLRIASSKNRIVKSTLRTRRQRQQKKEKAERRRKRQNEEEQLGDAAPEKPQPRTIESSRIYDDETGQPLTREQALAINDEFTLVLAGEKKPIHRYHHGAQTHKRFPRFR
;
A
#
# COMPACT_ATOMS: atom_id res chain seq x y z
N MET A 1 -21.80 9.07 27.51
CA MET A 1 -22.73 9.94 26.76
C MET A 1 -22.23 10.02 25.33
N SER A 2 -22.71 9.13 24.46
CA SER A 2 -22.27 9.06 23.06
C SER A 2 -22.98 10.18 22.29
N GLU A 3 -22.26 11.23 21.91
CA GLU A 3 -22.80 12.28 21.05
C GLU A 3 -23.21 11.65 19.71
N GLU A 4 -24.51 11.54 19.48
CA GLU A 4 -25.07 11.06 18.22
C GLU A 4 -24.76 12.11 17.13
N LYS A 5 -23.73 11.83 16.35
CA LYS A 5 -23.24 12.74 15.33
C LYS A 5 -24.27 12.79 14.20
N GLN A 6 -25.01 13.90 14.15
CA GLN A 6 -26.00 14.18 13.11
C GLN A 6 -25.42 13.90 11.71
N PRO A 7 -26.22 13.35 10.78
CA PRO A 7 -25.73 12.96 9.47
C PRO A 7 -25.17 14.18 8.72
N ASP A 8 -24.00 14.02 8.11
CA ASP A 8 -23.34 15.04 7.28
C ASP A 8 -24.22 15.38 6.06
N HIS A 9 -25.20 16.28 6.20
CA HIS A 9 -26.12 16.67 5.11
C HIS A 9 -25.38 17.23 3.89
N THR A 10 -24.15 17.72 4.08
CA THR A 10 -23.27 18.18 2.99
C THR A 10 -22.82 17.05 2.06
N LEU A 11 -22.63 15.82 2.57
CA LEU A 11 -22.29 14.65 1.76
C LEU A 11 -23.43 14.28 0.82
N LEU A 12 -24.64 14.19 1.38
CA LEU A 12 -25.84 13.87 0.61
C LEU A 12 -26.08 14.91 -0.49
N ARG A 13 -25.86 16.20 -0.18
CA ARG A 13 -25.97 17.31 -1.13
C ARG A 13 -24.90 17.26 -2.24
N ILE A 14 -23.68 16.86 -1.94
CA ILE A 14 -22.62 16.65 -2.96
C ILE A 14 -22.98 15.48 -3.87
N ALA A 15 -23.46 14.37 -3.30
CA ALA A 15 -23.81 13.16 -4.04
C ALA A 15 -25.02 13.38 -4.96
N SER A 16 -26.05 14.08 -4.50
CA SER A 16 -27.27 14.35 -5.26
C SER A 16 -27.12 15.47 -6.30
N SER A 17 -26.10 16.34 -6.19
CA SER A 17 -25.89 17.42 -7.15
C SER A 17 -25.44 16.91 -8.52
N LYS A 18 -26.24 17.21 -9.56
CA LYS A 18 -25.91 16.89 -10.96
C LYS A 18 -24.97 17.93 -11.60
N ASN A 19 -24.97 19.17 -11.11
CA ASN A 19 -24.13 20.24 -11.65
C ASN A 19 -22.66 20.09 -11.20
N ARG A 20 -21.75 19.94 -12.16
CA ARG A 20 -20.30 19.76 -11.94
C ARG A 20 -19.65 20.90 -11.14
N ILE A 21 -20.00 22.15 -11.44
CA ILE A 21 -19.38 23.33 -10.80
C ILE A 21 -19.79 23.36 -9.33
N VAL A 22 -21.10 23.23 -9.05
CA VAL A 22 -21.63 23.18 -7.68
C VAL A 22 -21.06 22.00 -6.89
N LYS A 23 -20.94 20.82 -7.52
CA LYS A 23 -20.35 19.64 -6.90
C LYS A 23 -18.89 19.87 -6.49
N SER A 24 -18.11 20.48 -7.38
CA SER A 24 -16.69 20.80 -7.14
C SER A 24 -16.54 21.81 -5.99
N THR A 25 -17.31 22.90 -6.00
CA THR A 25 -17.22 23.94 -4.96
C THR A 25 -17.60 23.41 -3.58
N LEU A 26 -18.67 22.61 -3.48
CA LEU A 26 -19.08 21.95 -2.24
C LEU A 26 -18.02 20.96 -1.74
N ARG A 27 -17.41 20.17 -2.64
CA ARG A 27 -16.31 19.25 -2.29
C ARG A 27 -15.12 20.00 -1.71
N THR A 28 -14.69 21.10 -2.34
CA THR A 28 -13.57 21.90 -1.85
C THR A 28 -13.89 22.56 -0.51
N ARG A 29 -15.10 23.10 -0.33
CA ARG A 29 -15.54 23.67 0.96
C ARG A 29 -15.48 22.63 2.08
N ARG A 30 -16.00 21.42 1.83
CA ARG A 30 -15.96 20.31 2.80
C ARG A 30 -14.54 19.91 3.16
N GLN A 31 -13.65 19.78 2.17
CA GLN A 31 -12.24 19.46 2.43
C GLN A 31 -11.55 20.53 3.29
N ARG A 32 -11.83 21.82 3.04
CA ARG A 32 -11.32 22.92 3.87
C ARG A 32 -11.80 22.82 5.31
N GLN A 33 -13.09 22.52 5.52
CA GLN A 33 -13.66 22.33 6.85
C GLN A 33 -13.03 21.13 7.57
N GLN A 34 -12.89 19.99 6.90
CA GLN A 34 -12.23 18.81 7.47
C GLN A 34 -10.76 19.08 7.86
N LYS A 35 -10.03 19.88 7.07
CA LYS A 35 -8.66 20.29 7.40
C LYS A 35 -8.61 21.14 8.66
N LYS A 36 -9.56 22.08 8.83
CA LYS A 36 -9.69 22.91 10.05
C LYS A 36 -10.00 22.05 11.27
N GLU A 37 -11.03 21.20 11.20
CA GLU A 37 -11.42 20.29 12.29
C GLU A 37 -10.29 19.32 12.66
N LYS A 38 -9.50 18.86 11.68
CA LYS A 38 -8.31 18.01 11.95
C LYS A 38 -7.21 18.79 12.66
N ALA A 39 -6.98 20.05 12.30
CA ALA A 39 -6.00 20.90 12.95
C ALA A 39 -6.40 21.23 14.39
N GLU A 40 -7.68 21.54 14.62
CA GLU A 40 -8.22 21.78 15.97
C GLU A 40 -8.10 20.55 16.86
N ARG A 41 -8.45 19.35 16.36
CA ARG A 41 -8.24 18.09 17.09
C ARG A 41 -6.78 17.82 17.42
N ARG A 42 -5.85 18.16 16.52
CA ARG A 42 -4.40 18.04 16.77
C ARG A 42 -3.94 18.99 17.87
N ARG A 43 -4.38 20.25 17.83
CA ARG A 43 -4.07 21.25 18.87
C ARG A 43 -4.61 20.85 20.23
N LYS A 44 -5.86 20.39 20.30
CA LYS A 44 -6.46 19.87 21.56
C LYS A 44 -5.62 18.74 22.14
N ARG A 45 -5.26 17.75 21.31
CA ARG A 45 -4.38 16.65 21.73
C ARG A 45 -3.02 17.13 22.22
N GLN A 46 -2.38 18.06 21.51
CA GLN A 46 -1.08 18.61 21.93
C GLN A 46 -1.17 19.30 23.28
N ASN A 47 -2.22 20.09 23.51
CA ASN A 47 -2.45 20.74 24.80
C ASN A 47 -2.72 19.73 25.92
N GLU A 48 -3.48 18.66 25.64
CA GLU A 48 -3.72 17.57 26.59
C GLU A 48 -2.42 16.81 26.91
N GLU A 49 -1.58 16.53 25.91
CA GLU A 49 -0.26 15.91 26.07
C GLU A 49 0.68 16.80 26.91
N GLU A 50 0.72 18.11 26.65
CA GLU A 50 1.53 19.07 27.42
C GLU A 50 1.08 19.18 28.88
N GLN A 51 -0.23 19.11 29.15
CA GLN A 51 -0.77 19.12 30.52
C GLN A 51 -0.44 17.84 31.30
N LEU A 52 -0.43 16.69 30.62
CA LEU A 52 -0.11 15.39 31.23
C LEU A 52 1.41 15.18 31.41
N GLY A 53 2.26 15.86 30.61
CA GLY A 53 3.71 15.78 30.70
C GLY A 53 4.22 14.34 30.55
N ASP A 54 4.92 13.83 31.56
CA ASP A 54 5.47 12.47 31.57
C ASP A 54 4.40 11.37 31.66
N ALA A 55 3.18 11.72 32.08
CA ALA A 55 2.06 10.77 32.11
C ALA A 55 1.29 10.71 30.77
N ALA A 56 1.71 11.47 29.75
CA ALA A 56 1.04 11.52 28.46
C ALA A 56 1.06 10.16 27.75
N PRO A 57 -0.05 9.72 27.14
CA PRO A 57 -0.06 8.49 26.37
C PRO A 57 0.89 8.62 25.18
N GLU A 58 1.63 7.54 24.89
CA GLU A 58 2.56 7.52 23.77
C GLU A 58 1.86 7.86 22.44
N LYS A 59 2.59 8.57 21.57
CA LYS A 59 2.07 8.93 20.25
C LYS A 59 1.71 7.65 19.49
N PRO A 60 0.49 7.55 18.93
CA PRO A 60 0.09 6.36 18.20
C PRO A 60 0.99 6.19 16.98
N GLN A 61 1.76 5.10 16.96
CA GLN A 61 2.59 4.76 15.81
C GLN A 61 1.70 4.45 14.60
N PRO A 62 2.05 4.96 13.40
CA PRO A 62 1.29 4.67 12.21
C PRO A 62 1.41 3.18 11.87
N ARG A 63 0.28 2.55 11.53
CA ARG A 63 0.30 1.22 10.92
C ARG A 63 0.82 1.32 9.49
N THR A 64 2.08 0.98 9.30
CA THR A 64 2.74 0.85 7.99
C THR A 64 2.71 -0.60 7.53
N ILE A 65 3.00 -0.84 6.24
CA ILE A 65 3.03 -2.19 5.65
C ILE A 65 3.96 -3.12 6.44
N GLU A 66 5.15 -2.63 6.82
CA GLU A 66 6.11 -3.38 7.64
C GLU A 66 5.55 -3.71 9.03
N SER A 67 4.93 -2.75 9.72
CA SER A 67 4.36 -3.00 11.06
C SER A 67 3.17 -3.99 11.05
N SER A 68 2.52 -4.14 9.90
CA SER A 68 1.40 -5.07 9.70
C SER A 68 1.82 -6.41 9.09
N ARG A 69 3.11 -6.59 8.80
CA ARG A 69 3.61 -7.82 8.19
C ARG A 69 3.49 -8.94 9.21
N ILE A 70 2.93 -10.06 8.76
CA ILE A 70 2.95 -11.30 9.53
C ILE A 70 4.37 -11.84 9.39
N TYR A 71 5.08 -11.97 10.50
CA TYR A 71 6.40 -12.59 10.50
C TYR A 71 6.21 -14.11 10.52
N ASP A 72 6.77 -14.79 9.50
CA ASP A 72 6.88 -16.25 9.51
C ASP A 72 8.01 -16.66 10.46
N ASP A 73 7.83 -17.76 11.18
CA ASP A 73 8.78 -18.24 12.21
C ASP A 73 10.20 -18.49 11.66
N GLU A 74 10.33 -18.72 10.35
CA GLU A 74 11.60 -18.93 9.65
C GLU A 74 12.33 -17.61 9.31
N THR A 75 11.65 -16.47 9.41
CA THR A 75 12.20 -15.16 9.05
C THR A 75 13.25 -14.73 10.07
N GLY A 76 14.53 -14.82 9.69
CA GLY A 76 15.66 -14.41 10.55
C GLY A 76 16.29 -15.54 11.36
N GLN A 77 15.82 -16.78 11.20
CA GLN A 77 16.49 -17.95 11.76
C GLN A 77 17.73 -18.32 10.93
N PRO A 78 18.83 -18.78 11.57
CA PRO A 78 19.98 -19.29 10.83
C PRO A 78 19.57 -20.55 10.06
N LEU A 79 20.04 -20.68 8.81
CA LEU A 79 19.75 -21.84 7.99
C LEU A 79 20.31 -23.13 8.62
N THR A 80 19.50 -24.18 8.59
CA THR A 80 19.95 -25.52 9.00
C THR A 80 21.00 -26.07 8.02
N ARG A 81 21.82 -27.03 8.46
CA ARG A 81 22.84 -27.68 7.60
C ARG A 81 22.22 -28.26 6.33
N GLU A 82 21.03 -28.85 6.43
CA GLU A 82 20.33 -29.46 5.30
C GLU A 82 19.80 -28.39 4.33
N GLN A 83 19.24 -27.29 4.83
CA GLN A 83 18.85 -26.14 3.99
C GLN A 83 20.05 -25.48 3.30
N ALA A 84 21.18 -25.34 4.01
CA ALA A 84 22.41 -24.81 3.43
C ALA A 84 22.99 -25.72 2.33
N LEU A 85 22.88 -27.04 2.49
CA LEU A 85 23.29 -28.01 1.46
C LEU A 85 22.30 -28.03 0.28
N ALA A 86 21.00 -27.87 0.53
CA ALA A 86 19.95 -27.80 -0.49
C ALA A 86 20.01 -26.50 -1.32
N ILE A 87 20.60 -25.43 -0.79
CA ILE A 87 20.87 -24.20 -1.56
C ILE A 87 21.85 -24.49 -2.71
N ASN A 88 22.71 -25.50 -2.65
CA ASN A 88 23.61 -25.86 -3.77
C ASN A 88 22.89 -26.54 -4.94
N ASP A 89 21.73 -26.03 -5.35
CA ASP A 89 20.97 -26.46 -6.53
C ASP A 89 21.66 -25.99 -7.82
N GLU A 90 21.32 -26.60 -8.96
CA GLU A 90 21.86 -26.27 -10.29
C GLU A 90 21.79 -24.78 -10.61
N PHE A 91 20.76 -24.08 -10.13
CA PHE A 91 20.60 -22.63 -10.28
C PHE A 91 21.65 -21.82 -9.51
N THR A 92 22.09 -22.27 -8.35
CA THR A 92 23.09 -21.53 -7.55
C THR A 92 24.48 -21.60 -8.16
N LEU A 93 24.83 -22.73 -8.78
CA LEU A 93 26.06 -22.87 -9.56
C LEU A 93 26.09 -21.91 -10.76
N VAL A 94 24.92 -21.63 -11.36
CA VAL A 94 24.80 -20.65 -12.45
C VAL A 94 24.94 -19.22 -11.92
N LEU A 95 24.31 -18.90 -10.78
CA LEU A 95 24.41 -17.57 -10.15
C LEU A 95 25.81 -17.28 -9.59
N ALA A 96 26.50 -18.29 -9.05
CA ALA A 96 27.89 -18.22 -8.62
C ALA A 96 28.88 -18.12 -9.80
N GLY A 97 28.42 -18.33 -11.04
CA GLY A 97 29.23 -18.25 -12.24
C GLY A 97 30.05 -19.50 -12.56
N GLU A 98 29.86 -20.59 -11.82
CA GLU A 98 30.54 -21.87 -12.01
C GLU A 98 29.99 -22.66 -13.22
N LYS A 99 28.70 -22.48 -13.55
CA LYS A 99 28.05 -23.09 -14.72
C LYS A 99 27.40 -22.04 -15.61
N LYS A 100 27.47 -22.24 -16.93
CA LYS A 100 26.77 -21.39 -17.90
C LYS A 100 25.31 -21.83 -18.04
N PRO A 101 24.35 -20.89 -18.14
CA PRO A 101 22.95 -21.25 -18.37
C PRO A 101 22.79 -21.93 -19.73
N ILE A 102 22.04 -23.04 -19.76
CA ILE A 102 21.78 -23.78 -20.99
C ILE A 102 20.73 -23.02 -21.81
N HIS A 103 21.14 -22.36 -22.89
CA HIS A 103 20.21 -21.71 -23.80
C HIS A 103 19.72 -22.70 -24.87
N ARG A 104 18.55 -23.32 -24.68
CA ARG A 104 17.91 -24.12 -25.73
C ARG A 104 17.14 -23.22 -26.69
N TYR A 105 17.73 -22.85 -27.81
CA TYR A 105 16.99 -22.23 -28.92
C TYR A 105 16.26 -23.30 -29.71
N HIS A 106 14.93 -23.34 -29.61
CA HIS A 106 14.11 -24.01 -30.61
C HIS A 106 14.01 -23.09 -31.83
N HIS A 107 14.84 -23.31 -32.85
CA HIS A 107 14.68 -22.69 -34.15
C HIS A 107 13.46 -23.31 -34.85
N GLY A 108 12.26 -22.87 -34.46
CA GLY A 108 11.02 -23.18 -35.16
C GLY A 108 11.01 -22.45 -36.49
N ALA A 109 11.06 -23.20 -37.60
CA ALA A 109 10.89 -22.66 -38.94
C ALA A 109 9.49 -22.03 -39.06
N GLN A 110 9.41 -20.69 -38.96
CA GLN A 110 8.19 -19.94 -39.20
C GLN A 110 7.89 -19.94 -40.70
N THR A 111 7.00 -20.82 -41.14
CA THR A 111 6.40 -20.72 -42.48
C THR A 111 5.35 -19.61 -42.45
N HIS A 112 5.69 -18.43 -42.99
CA HIS A 112 4.75 -17.33 -43.15
C HIS A 112 3.71 -17.68 -44.23
N LYS A 113 2.53 -18.15 -43.80
CA LYS A 113 1.34 -18.21 -44.67
C LYS A 113 0.86 -16.78 -44.95
N ARG A 114 1.06 -16.30 -46.18
CA ARG A 114 0.49 -15.02 -46.65
C ARG A 114 -1.02 -15.24 -46.89
N PHE A 115 -1.86 -14.52 -46.17
CA PHE A 115 -3.30 -14.48 -46.45
C PHE A 115 -3.60 -13.44 -47.55
N PRO A 116 -4.54 -13.72 -48.47
CA PRO A 116 -4.91 -12.78 -49.52
C PRO A 116 -5.72 -11.63 -48.93
N ARG A 117 -5.39 -10.39 -49.33
CA ARG A 117 -6.18 -9.21 -49.01
C ARG A 117 -7.37 -9.17 -49.98
N PHE A 118 -8.58 -9.27 -49.45
CA PHE A 118 -9.80 -8.98 -50.22
C PHE A 118 -9.92 -7.47 -50.44
N ARG A 119 -10.38 -7.11 -51.64
CA ARG A 119 -10.46 -5.76 -52.18
C ARG A 119 -11.85 -5.18 -52.00
#